data_AF-A0A4V3A5J6-F1
#
_entry.id   AF-A0A4V3A5J6-F1
#
_cell.length_a   1.000
_cell.length_b   1.000
_cell.length_c   1.000
_cell.angle_alpha   90.00
_cell.angle_beta   90.00
_cell.angle_gamma   90.00
#
_symmetry.space_group_name_H-M   'P 1'
#
loop_
_entity.id
_entity.type
_entity.pdbx_description
1 polymer ?
#
loop_
_entity_poly.entity_id
_entity_poly.type
_entity_poly.pdbx_seq_one_letter_code
_entity_poly.pdbx_strand_id
1 'polypeptide(L)'
;MGKVDPEDDEQFAQAMAQLSELVTWARAEFIAQDDPGATDKAREAEDIVRSADDLVTMRAIRRLVERHGGGPWPAEDIAAITGRDAESVQRVLEEMVRSGFASPPQDS
;
A
#
# COMPACT_ATOMS: atom_id res chain seq x y z
N MET A 1 12.08 -19.07 -10.70
CA MET A 1 11.40 -18.04 -9.91
C MET A 1 12.24 -17.79 -8.67
N GLY A 2 12.94 -16.66 -8.59
CA GLY A 2 13.81 -16.37 -7.44
C GLY A 2 12.94 -16.23 -6.19
N LYS A 3 13.26 -16.97 -5.13
CA LYS A 3 12.62 -16.76 -3.83
C LYS A 3 12.97 -15.36 -3.38
N VAL A 4 11.96 -14.51 -3.31
CA VAL A 4 12.08 -13.19 -2.68
C VAL A 4 12.40 -13.41 -1.21
N ASP A 5 13.49 -12.82 -0.73
CA ASP A 5 13.92 -12.96 0.66
C ASP A 5 12.91 -12.22 1.57
N PRO A 6 12.35 -12.86 2.61
CA PRO A 6 11.48 -12.16 3.56
C PRO A 6 12.14 -10.92 4.19
N GLU A 7 13.47 -10.88 4.32
CA GLU A 7 14.22 -9.75 4.85
C GLU A 7 14.19 -8.54 3.90
N ASP A 8 14.27 -8.76 2.58
CA ASP A 8 14.16 -7.70 1.58
C ASP A 8 12.78 -7.01 1.62
N ASP A 9 11.73 -7.77 1.95
CA ASP A 9 10.37 -7.23 1.99
C ASP A 9 10.13 -6.38 3.23
N GLU A 10 10.71 -6.77 4.35
CA GLU A 10 10.64 -5.99 5.59
C GLU A 10 11.42 -4.69 5.45
N GLN A 11 12.62 -4.75 4.85
CA GLN A 11 13.41 -3.56 4.53
C GLN A 11 12.67 -2.63 3.57
N PHE A 12 12.01 -3.16 2.53
CA PHE A 12 11.21 -2.35 1.61
C PHE A 12 10.01 -1.71 2.31
N ALA A 13 9.27 -2.46 3.13
CA ALA A 13 8.14 -1.92 3.90
C ALA A 13 8.61 -0.82 4.88
N GLN A 14 9.74 -1.01 5.55
CA GLN A 14 10.32 -0.04 6.46
C GLN A 14 10.79 1.22 5.74
N ALA A 15 11.47 1.08 4.60
CA ALA A 15 11.86 2.21 3.77
C ALA A 15 10.64 3.02 3.30
N MET A 16 9.53 2.34 2.98
CA MET A 16 8.31 3.01 2.59
C MET A 16 7.61 3.75 3.74
N ALA A 17 7.61 3.17 4.94
CA ALA A 17 7.13 3.85 6.14
C ALA A 17 7.94 5.13 6.42
N GLN A 18 9.27 5.06 6.33
CA GLN A 18 10.15 6.22 6.51
C GLN A 18 9.90 7.31 5.46
N LEU A 19 9.67 6.94 4.20
CA LEU A 19 9.31 7.90 3.16
C LEU A 19 7.97 8.57 3.46
N SER A 20 6.97 7.81 3.91
CA SER A 20 5.65 8.34 4.28
C SER A 20 5.74 9.35 5.42
N GLU A 21 6.55 9.06 6.44
CA GLU A 21 6.82 9.99 7.55
C GLU A 21 7.49 11.27 7.03
N LEU A 22 8.48 11.14 6.15
CA LEU A 22 9.20 12.28 5.58
C LEU A 22 8.29 13.19 4.74
N VAL A 23 7.40 12.62 3.93
CA VAL A 23 6.42 13.40 3.15
C VAL A 23 5.39 14.08 4.07
N THR A 24 4.93 13.39 5.11
CA THR A 24 4.02 13.97 6.11
C THR A 24 4.65 15.17 6.80
N TRP A 25 5.92 15.03 7.24
CA TRP A 25 6.67 16.14 7.82
C TRP A 25 6.86 17.30 6.84
N ALA A 26 7.29 17.01 5.60
CA ALA A 26 7.50 18.03 4.58
C ALA A 26 6.23 18.83 4.28
N ARG A 27 5.07 18.15 4.22
CA ARG A 27 3.77 18.81 4.07
C ARG A 27 3.47 19.78 5.22
N ALA A 28 3.69 19.34 6.46
CA ALA A 28 3.44 20.19 7.63
C ALA A 28 4.30 21.46 7.59
N GLU A 29 5.57 21.32 7.18
CA GLU A 29 6.50 22.44 7.00
C GLU A 29 6.07 23.37 5.86
N PHE A 30 5.62 22.83 4.72
CA PHE A 30 5.18 23.64 3.58
C PHE A 30 3.87 24.39 3.84
N ILE A 31 2.91 23.78 4.55
CA ILE A 31 1.68 24.45 4.98
C ILE A 31 2.02 25.63 5.91
N ALA A 32 3.02 25.47 6.77
CA ALA A 32 3.45 26.55 7.67
C ALA A 32 4.09 27.74 6.92
N GLN A 33 4.62 27.52 5.70
CA GLN A 33 5.32 28.53 4.91
C GLN A 33 4.45 29.25 3.87
N ASP A 34 3.19 28.82 3.68
CA ASP A 34 2.22 29.41 2.72
C ASP A 34 2.77 29.54 1.28
N ASP A 35 3.61 28.59 0.85
CA ASP A 35 4.20 28.56 -0.50
C ASP A 35 3.30 27.77 -1.48
N PRO A 36 2.70 28.43 -2.50
CA PRO A 36 1.84 27.77 -3.47
C PRO A 36 2.59 26.72 -4.31
N GLY A 37 3.87 26.95 -4.64
CA GLY A 37 4.69 26.01 -5.40
C GLY A 37 5.12 24.79 -4.58
N ALA A 38 5.08 24.91 -3.26
CA ALA A 38 5.28 23.79 -2.34
C ALA A 38 4.03 22.90 -2.23
N THR A 39 2.83 23.46 -2.46
CA THR A 39 1.57 22.70 -2.43
C THR A 39 1.50 21.66 -3.57
N ASP A 40 1.89 22.03 -4.79
CA ASP A 40 1.91 21.11 -5.93
C ASP A 40 2.91 19.97 -5.73
N LYS A 41 4.10 20.28 -5.20
CA LYS A 41 5.14 19.27 -4.88
C LYS A 41 4.71 18.35 -3.75
N ALA A 42 4.02 18.87 -2.73
CA ALA A 42 3.47 18.06 -1.65
C ALA A 42 2.44 17.05 -2.19
N ARG A 43 1.55 17.49 -3.10
CA ARG A 43 0.59 16.61 -3.75
C ARG A 43 1.26 15.51 -4.58
N GLU A 44 2.29 15.85 -5.34
CA GLU A 44 3.08 14.86 -6.10
C GLU A 44 3.75 13.84 -5.16
N ALA A 45 4.31 14.30 -4.05
CA ALA A 45 4.92 13.43 -3.04
C ALA A 45 3.89 12.50 -2.37
N GLU A 46 2.69 13.00 -2.06
CA GLU A 46 1.58 12.18 -1.54
C GLU A 46 1.17 11.08 -2.54
N ASP A 47 1.11 11.41 -3.84
CA ASP A 47 0.79 10.44 -4.88
C ASP A 47 1.86 9.33 -4.98
N ILE A 48 3.13 9.67 -4.83
CA ILE A 48 4.25 8.72 -4.81
C ILE A 48 4.18 7.82 -3.59
N VAL A 49 3.99 8.38 -2.40
CA VAL A 49 3.88 7.62 -1.14
C VAL A 49 2.71 6.65 -1.21
N ARG A 50 1.54 7.12 -1.67
CA ARG A 50 0.36 6.28 -1.84
C ARG A 50 0.59 5.14 -2.81
N SER A 51 1.22 5.41 -3.96
CA SER A 51 1.52 4.39 -4.97
C SER A 51 2.48 3.32 -4.43
N ALA A 52 3.41 3.71 -3.57
CA ALA A 52 4.36 2.78 -3.00
C ALA A 52 3.79 1.99 -1.81
N ASP A 53 2.88 2.57 -1.04
CA ASP A 53 2.05 1.86 -0.06
C ASP A 53 1.21 0.75 -0.72
N ASP A 54 0.70 1.00 -1.94
CA ASP A 54 0.00 -0.01 -2.74
C ASP A 54 0.88 -1.19 -3.11
N LEU A 55 2.14 -0.92 -3.48
CA LEU A 55 3.10 -1.99 -3.80
C LEU A 55 3.42 -2.86 -2.59
N VAL A 56 3.56 -2.25 -1.40
CA VAL A 56 3.75 -3.00 -0.14
C VAL A 56 2.53 -3.87 0.15
N THR A 57 1.34 -3.30 0.01
CA THR A 57 0.06 -3.99 0.23
C THR A 57 -0.14 -5.15 -0.75
N MET A 58 0.13 -4.94 -2.04
CA MET A 58 0.03 -5.97 -3.07
C MET A 58 0.99 -7.14 -2.81
N ARG A 59 2.21 -6.83 -2.32
CA ARG A 59 3.19 -7.85 -1.94
C ARG A 59 2.73 -8.64 -0.72
N ALA A 60 2.09 -8.00 0.25
CA ALA A 60 1.50 -8.66 1.41
C ALA A 60 0.36 -9.61 1.01
N ILE A 61 -0.55 -9.16 0.15
CA ILE A 61 -1.63 -9.98 -0.43
C ILE A 61 -1.04 -11.19 -1.18
N ARG A 62 -0.03 -10.97 -2.03
CA ARG A 62 0.64 -12.06 -2.75
C ARG A 62 1.18 -13.13 -1.80
N ARG A 63 1.86 -12.72 -0.72
CA ARG A 63 2.40 -13.67 0.27
C ARG A 63 1.33 -14.43 1.04
N LEU A 64 0.21 -13.76 1.34
CA LEU A 64 -0.96 -14.41 1.94
C LEU A 64 -1.48 -15.50 0.99
N VAL A 65 -1.65 -15.20 -0.29
CA VAL A 65 -2.09 -16.17 -1.31
C VAL A 65 -1.07 -17.30 -1.53
N GLU A 66 0.22 -17.00 -1.55
CA GLU A 66 1.28 -18.01 -1.67
C GLU A 66 1.29 -18.98 -0.48
N ARG A 67 0.96 -18.50 0.73
CA ARG A 67 0.99 -19.30 1.96
C ARG A 67 -0.30 -20.08 2.20
N HIS A 68 -1.45 -19.46 1.93
CA HIS A 68 -2.77 -19.99 2.30
C HIS A 68 -3.63 -20.40 1.10
N GLY A 69 -3.16 -20.13 -0.12
CA GLY A 69 -3.92 -20.36 -1.36
C GLY A 69 -4.83 -19.19 -1.72
N GLY A 70 -5.41 -19.28 -2.91
CA GLY A 70 -6.50 -18.38 -3.31
C GLY A 70 -7.77 -18.68 -2.48
N GLY A 71 -8.56 -17.66 -2.21
CA GLY A 71 -9.79 -17.78 -1.45
C GLY A 71 -10.61 -16.50 -1.54
N PRO A 72 -11.86 -16.51 -1.04
CA PRO A 72 -12.49 -15.26 -0.66
C PRO A 72 -11.68 -14.70 0.51
N TRP A 73 -11.00 -13.60 0.26
CA TRP A 73 -10.21 -12.89 1.26
C TRP A 73 -10.81 -11.50 1.45
N PRO A 74 -11.72 -11.32 2.42
CA PRO A 74 -12.21 -10.00 2.79
C PRO A 74 -11.06 -9.07 3.15
N ALA A 75 -11.20 -7.78 2.85
CA ALA A 75 -10.17 -6.79 3.13
C ALA A 75 -9.79 -6.75 4.62
N GLU A 76 -10.76 -6.89 5.52
CA GLU A 76 -10.55 -6.92 6.97
C GLU A 76 -9.69 -8.12 7.41
N ASP A 77 -9.93 -9.30 6.83
CA ASP A 77 -9.17 -10.51 7.16
C ASP A 77 -7.73 -10.40 6.65
N ILE A 78 -7.54 -9.90 5.43
CA ILE A 78 -6.20 -9.64 4.89
C ILE A 78 -5.48 -8.62 5.77
N ALA A 79 -6.13 -7.53 6.15
CA ALA A 79 -5.55 -6.50 7.02
C ALA A 79 -5.09 -7.09 8.35
N ALA A 80 -5.95 -7.89 9.00
CA ALA A 80 -5.62 -8.56 10.27
C ALA A 80 -4.44 -9.54 10.14
N ILE A 81 -4.38 -10.33 9.06
CA ILE A 81 -3.31 -11.32 8.84
C ILE A 81 -1.99 -10.66 8.46
N THR A 82 -2.05 -9.60 7.65
CA THR A 82 -0.85 -8.94 7.09
C THR A 82 -0.36 -7.77 7.93
N GLY A 83 -1.13 -7.32 8.93
CA GLY A 83 -0.85 -6.13 9.72
C GLY A 83 -0.97 -4.82 8.92
N ARG A 84 -1.61 -4.87 7.75
CA ARG A 84 -1.86 -3.71 6.89
C ARG A 84 -3.15 -3.00 7.30
N ASP A 85 -3.30 -1.77 6.89
CA ASP A 85 -4.55 -1.04 7.06
C ASP A 85 -5.63 -1.53 6.08
N ALA A 86 -6.87 -1.58 6.55
CA ALA A 86 -7.97 -2.14 5.75
C ALA A 86 -8.31 -1.29 4.53
N GLU A 87 -8.09 0.04 4.58
CA GLU A 87 -8.40 0.96 3.50
C GLU A 87 -7.46 0.76 2.29
N SER A 88 -6.15 0.70 2.52
CA SER A 88 -5.18 0.39 1.47
C SER A 88 -5.38 -1.03 0.93
N VAL A 89 -5.70 -2.00 1.78
CA VAL A 89 -6.04 -3.35 1.31
C VAL A 89 -7.25 -3.32 0.38
N GLN A 90 -8.35 -2.69 0.81
CA GLN A 90 -9.57 -2.56 -0.01
C GLN A 90 -9.27 -1.88 -1.34
N ARG A 91 -8.56 -0.76 -1.32
CA ARG A 91 -8.18 0.01 -2.50
C ARG A 91 -7.33 -0.79 -3.48
N VAL A 92 -6.36 -1.56 -2.99
CA VAL A 92 -5.54 -2.44 -3.83
C VAL A 92 -6.37 -3.59 -4.41
N LEU A 93 -7.27 -4.21 -3.63
CA LEU A 93 -8.16 -5.25 -4.13
C LEU A 93 -9.07 -4.73 -5.24
N GLU A 94 -9.65 -3.54 -5.08
CA GLU A 94 -10.47 -2.89 -6.12
C GLU A 94 -9.69 -2.64 -7.40
N GLU A 95 -8.44 -2.16 -7.30
CA GLU A 95 -7.57 -1.98 -8.45
C GLU A 95 -7.19 -3.30 -9.12
N MET A 96 -6.93 -4.35 -8.32
CA MET A 96 -6.67 -5.69 -8.85
C MET A 96 -7.89 -6.27 -9.58
N VAL A 97 -9.11 -6.02 -9.10
CA VAL A 97 -10.35 -6.39 -9.79
C VAL A 97 -10.49 -5.59 -11.09
N ARG A 98 -10.31 -4.28 -11.04
CA ARG A 98 -10.37 -3.39 -12.22
C ARG A 98 -9.37 -3.80 -13.29
N SER A 99 -8.18 -4.24 -12.88
CA SER A 99 -7.10 -4.70 -13.75
C SER A 99 -7.23 -6.18 -14.17
N GLY A 100 -8.24 -6.92 -13.69
CA GLY A 100 -8.49 -8.31 -14.04
C GLY A 100 -7.59 -9.35 -13.37
N PHE A 101 -6.85 -8.96 -12.32
CA PHE A 101 -6.00 -9.85 -11.52
C PHE A 101 -6.75 -10.55 -10.37
N ALA A 102 -7.91 -10.02 -9.98
CA ALA A 102 -8.76 -10.59 -8.93
C ALA A 102 -10.23 -10.66 -9.40
N SER A 103 -11.02 -11.51 -8.75
CA SER A 103 -12.47 -11.55 -8.94
C SER A 103 -13.15 -10.69 -7.87
N PRO A 104 -14.26 -10.01 -8.19
CA PRO A 104 -15.03 -9.28 -7.18
C PRO A 104 -15.53 -10.23 -6.09
N PRO A 105 -15.75 -9.72 -4.86
CA PRO A 105 -16.37 -10.52 -3.81
C PRO A 105 -17.70 -11.09 -4.32
N GLN A 106 -17.92 -12.39 -4.10
CA GLN A 106 -19.20 -13.01 -4.40
C GLN A 106 -20.18 -12.52 -3.33
N ASP A 107 -21.20 -11.74 -3.73
CA ASP A 107 -22.30 -11.40 -2.84
C ASP A 107 -22.88 -12.71 -2.27
N SER A 108 -22.80 -12.87 -0.95
CA SER A 108 -23.35 -14.01 -0.21
C SER A 108 -24.77 -13.72 0.25
#